data_AF-T0CFM7-F1
#
_entry.id   AF-T0CFM7-F1
#
_cell.length_a   1.000
_cell.length_b   1.000
_cell.length_c   1.000
_cell.angle_alpha   90.00
_cell.angle_beta   90.00
_cell.angle_gamma   90.00
#
_symmetry.space_group_name_H-M   'P 1'
#
loop_
_entity.id
_entity.type
_entity.pdbx_description
1 polymer ?
#
loop_
_entity_poly.entity_id
_entity_poly.type
_entity_poly.pdbx_seq_one_letter_code
_entity_poly.pdbx_strand_id
1 'polypeptide(L)'
;MRVLVCLFISLLAVKVSAITYTMDDLRVLYKDKSHTEYMKHFLDVRPSQRDFEWKKMTREMATSYVEDLIKKNEVNKAQFTRITKFIENKNLKAYAFFTLAYSKYARLYFQKCSNCQKDLDTYISHSARYPDIDFDIYKALAAPLQNKYDNLVKAPLKSNDSIYYCREDQGQKAFLQIIVKEISRIDSKASIINKAKDIFNPDCLNGFTKADIESLLRPSNYNSEIIFLTFNAFDKIDKQMKSVFLTNYLLTNPIPGPVMNMAWNKMEELSANYDSRKKVLDDLLKYHPLRGEIFHRRNGKASTKTKVIIKRFAKNFPEYIESYAQTCLSFYHGKKKFPRGNPARYCDDFMAEDVAGQWLSDEIRLRYSGAKKIN
;
A
#
# COMPACT_ATOMS: atom_id res chain seq x y z
N MET A 1 15.97 79.73 -27.74
CA MET A 1 17.28 79.42 -28.37
C MET A 1 18.32 79.33 -27.28
N ARG A 2 19.22 78.35 -27.18
CA ARG A 2 19.47 77.08 -27.84
C ARG A 2 20.60 76.42 -26.98
N VAL A 3 20.41 75.14 -26.62
CA VAL A 3 21.43 74.05 -26.59
C VAL A 3 22.54 74.16 -25.50
N LEU A 4 22.69 73.31 -24.48
CA LEU A 4 22.68 71.83 -24.30
C LEU A 4 23.96 71.12 -24.79
N VAL A 5 24.90 70.85 -23.87
CA VAL A 5 25.93 69.79 -23.96
C VAL A 5 26.24 69.36 -22.51
N CYS A 6 25.58 68.34 -21.93
CA CYS A 6 25.81 66.90 -22.09
C CYS A 6 27.29 66.48 -22.02
N LEU A 7 27.80 66.28 -20.80
CA LEU A 7 28.97 65.45 -20.54
C LEU A 7 28.52 64.16 -19.87
N PHE A 8 28.09 63.23 -20.73
CA PHE A 8 27.79 61.84 -20.44
C PHE A 8 29.12 61.13 -20.17
N ILE A 9 29.49 60.93 -18.91
CA ILE A 9 30.54 59.98 -18.54
C ILE A 9 29.94 58.59 -18.75
N SER A 10 30.30 58.02 -19.89
CA SER A 10 30.04 56.64 -20.30
C SER A 10 30.52 55.67 -19.23
N LEU A 11 29.55 55.10 -18.51
CA LEU A 11 29.64 53.81 -17.86
C LEU A 11 30.01 52.75 -18.91
N LEU A 12 31.31 52.57 -19.14
CA LEU A 12 31.87 51.36 -19.75
C LEU A 12 31.63 50.20 -18.78
N ALA A 13 30.44 49.61 -18.85
CA ALA A 13 30.20 48.28 -18.36
C ALA A 13 31.11 47.33 -19.16
N VAL A 14 32.29 47.03 -18.60
CA VAL A 14 33.11 45.90 -19.04
C VAL A 14 32.26 44.66 -18.84
N LYS A 15 31.64 44.17 -19.92
CA LYS A 15 31.18 42.80 -19.98
C LYS A 15 32.44 41.95 -19.90
N VAL A 16 32.77 41.47 -18.70
CA VAL A 16 33.74 40.40 -18.53
C VAL A 16 33.21 39.24 -19.36
N SER A 17 33.85 39.00 -20.51
CA SER A 17 33.60 37.81 -21.31
C SER A 17 33.77 36.61 -20.40
N ALA A 18 32.73 35.81 -20.24
CA ALA A 18 32.82 34.59 -19.46
C ALA A 18 33.97 33.75 -20.02
N ILE A 19 34.92 33.37 -19.16
CA ILE A 19 36.05 32.51 -19.53
C ILE A 19 35.46 31.20 -20.04
N THR A 20 35.68 30.91 -21.32
CA THR A 20 35.25 29.65 -21.96
C THR A 20 36.38 28.65 -21.89
N TYR A 21 36.15 27.51 -21.25
CA TYR A 21 37.15 26.46 -21.11
C TYR A 21 37.34 25.68 -22.41
N THR A 22 38.60 25.35 -22.72
CA THR A 22 38.99 24.44 -23.81
C THR A 22 39.05 22.99 -23.34
N MET A 23 39.27 22.06 -24.27
CA MET A 23 39.52 20.65 -23.92
C MET A 23 40.76 20.47 -23.06
N ASP A 24 41.81 21.27 -23.26
CA ASP A 24 43.04 21.19 -22.46
C ASP A 24 42.80 21.66 -21.02
N ASP A 25 42.01 22.72 -20.83
CA ASP A 25 41.62 23.16 -19.50
C ASP A 25 40.81 22.08 -18.77
N LEU A 26 39.87 21.42 -19.47
CA LEU A 26 39.12 20.30 -18.90
C LEU A 26 40.01 19.11 -18.53
N ARG A 27 41.07 18.81 -19.31
CA ARG A 27 42.03 17.75 -18.99
C ARG A 27 42.80 18.05 -17.71
N VAL A 28 43.21 19.30 -17.51
CA VAL A 28 43.86 19.74 -16.26
C VAL A 28 42.91 19.57 -15.08
N LEU A 29 41.69 20.09 -15.19
CA LEU A 29 40.68 19.95 -14.13
C LEU A 29 40.34 18.49 -13.82
N TYR A 30 40.29 17.62 -14.84
CA TYR A 30 40.09 16.18 -14.69
C TYR A 30 41.25 15.53 -13.92
N LYS A 31 42.50 15.82 -14.30
CA LYS A 31 43.70 15.32 -13.63
C LYS A 31 43.76 15.76 -12.17
N ASP A 32 43.39 17.00 -11.90
CA ASP A 32 43.41 17.60 -10.56
C ASP A 32 42.18 17.23 -9.72
N LYS A 33 41.23 16.47 -10.29
CA LYS A 33 39.94 16.09 -9.65
C LYS A 33 39.15 17.31 -9.16
N SER A 34 39.24 18.42 -9.90
CA SER A 34 38.51 19.66 -9.63
C SER A 34 37.04 19.53 -10.06
N HIS A 35 36.29 18.67 -9.37
CA HIS A 35 34.93 18.26 -9.74
C HIS A 35 33.96 19.45 -9.97
N THR A 36 33.92 20.40 -9.04
CA THR A 36 32.98 21.54 -9.10
C THR A 36 33.24 22.43 -10.31
N GLU A 37 34.51 22.78 -10.56
CA GLU A 37 34.86 23.67 -11.66
C GLU A 37 34.70 22.95 -13.00
N TYR A 38 35.12 21.68 -13.08
CA TYR A 38 34.92 20.86 -14.28
C TYR A 38 33.43 20.81 -14.64
N MET A 39 32.56 20.48 -13.69
CA MET A 39 31.12 20.33 -13.95
C MET A 39 30.39 21.67 -14.20
N LYS A 40 31.03 22.80 -13.91
CA LYS A 40 30.52 24.12 -14.29
C LYS A 40 30.83 24.46 -15.75
N HIS A 41 31.96 24.00 -16.26
CA HIS A 41 32.52 24.39 -17.57
C HIS A 41 32.53 23.28 -18.62
N PHE A 42 32.11 22.05 -18.28
CA PHE A 42 32.15 20.91 -19.21
C PHE A 42 31.37 21.11 -20.52
N LEU A 43 30.41 22.04 -20.57
CA LEU A 43 29.64 22.39 -21.76
C LEU A 43 30.23 23.54 -22.58
N ASP A 44 31.29 24.20 -22.10
CA ASP A 44 31.97 25.27 -22.84
C ASP A 44 32.63 24.74 -24.11
N VAL A 45 33.09 23.48 -24.08
CA VAL A 45 33.58 22.76 -25.25
C VAL A 45 32.45 22.57 -26.26
N ARG A 46 32.70 22.95 -27.51
CA ARG A 46 31.71 22.91 -28.60
C ARG A 46 31.21 21.48 -28.84
N PRO A 47 29.93 21.27 -29.20
CA PRO A 47 29.40 19.92 -29.45
C PRO A 47 30.22 19.07 -30.42
N SER A 48 30.82 19.67 -31.46
CA SER A 48 31.67 18.97 -32.44
C SER A 48 33.01 18.48 -31.88
N GLN A 49 33.46 19.02 -30.74
CA GLN A 49 34.70 18.66 -30.06
C GLN A 49 34.47 17.70 -28.89
N ARG A 50 33.22 17.31 -28.61
CA ARG A 50 32.85 16.39 -27.53
C ARG A 50 33.01 14.94 -27.97
N ASP A 51 34.26 14.55 -28.15
CA ASP A 51 34.69 13.23 -28.57
C ASP A 51 34.58 12.18 -27.44
N PHE A 52 35.18 11.00 -27.66
CA PHE A 52 35.17 9.93 -26.67
C PHE A 52 35.85 10.32 -25.35
N GLU A 53 36.94 11.08 -25.42
CA GLU A 53 37.70 11.52 -24.25
C GLU A 53 36.87 12.46 -23.38
N TRP A 54 36.26 13.49 -23.99
CA TRP A 54 35.33 14.39 -23.29
C TRP A 54 34.20 13.60 -22.61
N LYS A 55 33.62 12.62 -23.32
CA LYS A 55 32.53 11.81 -22.77
C LYS A 55 32.97 11.02 -21.55
N LYS A 56 34.16 10.41 -21.59
CA LYS A 56 34.75 9.64 -20.50
C LYS A 56 35.02 10.54 -19.28
N MET A 57 35.80 11.61 -19.45
CA MET A 57 36.14 12.53 -18.35
C MET A 57 34.88 13.10 -17.71
N THR A 58 33.92 13.54 -18.53
CA THR A 58 32.66 14.11 -18.02
C THR A 58 31.84 13.11 -17.19
N ARG A 59 31.78 11.85 -17.61
CA ARG A 59 31.08 10.79 -16.86
C ARG A 59 31.73 10.50 -15.51
N GLU A 60 33.06 10.43 -15.49
CA GLU A 60 33.83 10.13 -14.28
C GLU A 60 33.80 11.30 -13.29
N MET A 61 33.97 12.54 -13.78
CA MET A 61 33.90 13.76 -12.96
C MET A 61 32.51 13.96 -12.39
N ALA A 62 31.45 13.76 -13.18
CA ALA A 62 30.07 13.91 -12.71
C ALA A 62 29.72 12.85 -11.65
N THR A 63 30.12 11.59 -11.86
CA THR A 63 29.91 10.51 -10.88
C THR A 63 30.65 10.82 -9.58
N SER A 64 31.95 11.14 -9.67
CA SER A 64 32.80 11.42 -8.51
C SER A 64 32.33 12.67 -7.75
N TYR A 65 31.86 13.71 -8.45
CA TYR A 65 31.24 14.88 -7.85
C TYR A 65 30.07 14.50 -6.93
N VAL A 66 29.14 13.69 -7.43
CA VAL A 66 27.96 13.27 -6.66
C VAL A 66 28.36 12.38 -5.49
N GLU A 67 29.29 11.44 -5.70
CA GLU A 67 29.79 10.58 -4.62
C GLU A 67 30.50 11.37 -3.51
N ASP A 68 31.25 12.41 -3.86
CA ASP A 68 31.90 13.29 -2.88
C ASP A 68 30.88 14.07 -2.07
N LEU A 69 29.82 14.59 -2.70
CA LEU A 69 28.72 15.26 -1.98
C LEU A 69 28.04 14.30 -0.99
N ILE A 70 27.82 13.04 -1.41
CA ILE A 70 27.25 12.00 -0.53
C ILE A 70 28.20 11.72 0.64
N LYS A 71 29.49 11.49 0.38
CA LYS A 71 30.51 11.21 1.41
C LYS A 71 30.63 12.34 2.43
N LYS A 72 30.55 13.59 1.98
CA LYS A 72 30.59 14.79 2.84
C LYS A 72 29.24 15.12 3.48
N ASN A 73 28.18 14.34 3.20
CA ASN A 73 26.81 14.58 3.65
C ASN A 73 26.29 15.98 3.24
N GLU A 74 26.76 16.53 2.12
CA GLU A 74 26.33 17.80 1.55
C GLU A 74 25.00 17.65 0.78
N VAL A 75 24.00 17.12 1.46
CA VAL A 75 22.70 16.78 0.86
C VAL A 75 21.70 17.91 1.10
N ASN A 76 21.51 18.76 0.09
CA ASN A 76 20.57 19.88 0.12
C ASN A 76 19.94 20.16 -1.25
N LYS A 77 18.95 21.06 -1.28
CA LYS A 77 18.19 21.41 -2.48
C LYS A 77 19.05 22.05 -3.57
N ALA A 78 19.99 22.93 -3.22
CA ALA A 78 20.84 23.60 -4.20
C ALA A 78 21.68 22.58 -4.98
N GLN A 79 22.28 21.63 -4.26
CA GLN A 79 23.03 20.53 -4.86
C GLN A 79 22.13 19.57 -5.63
N PHE A 80 20.93 19.23 -5.12
CA PHE A 80 19.96 18.42 -5.87
C PHE A 80 19.63 19.07 -7.22
N THR A 81 19.23 20.34 -7.24
CA THR A 81 18.94 21.09 -8.47
C THR A 81 20.14 21.11 -9.43
N ARG A 82 21.36 21.23 -8.90
CA ARG A 82 22.58 21.24 -9.72
C ARG A 82 22.81 19.88 -10.39
N ILE A 83 22.71 18.78 -9.64
CA ILE A 83 22.90 17.43 -10.18
C ILE A 83 21.79 17.08 -11.17
N THR A 84 20.56 17.54 -10.92
CA THR A 84 19.44 17.37 -11.86
C THR A 84 19.70 18.01 -13.21
N LYS A 85 20.36 19.19 -13.25
CA LYS A 85 20.79 19.79 -14.53
C LYS A 85 21.84 18.93 -15.26
N PHE A 86 22.68 18.19 -14.53
CA PHE A 86 23.66 17.31 -15.15
C PHE A 86 22.99 16.10 -15.82
N ILE A 87 21.96 15.50 -15.21
CA ILE A 87 21.26 14.34 -15.79
C ILE A 87 20.47 14.67 -17.06
N GLU A 88 20.15 15.94 -17.31
CA GLU A 88 19.58 16.39 -18.59
C GLU A 88 20.54 16.19 -19.77
N ASN A 89 21.85 16.12 -19.52
CA ASN A 89 22.84 15.84 -20.55
C ASN A 89 22.74 14.39 -21.06
N LYS A 90 22.56 14.21 -22.37
CA LYS A 90 22.44 12.87 -23.00
C LYS A 90 23.61 11.93 -22.69
N ASN A 91 24.83 12.44 -22.58
CA ASN A 91 26.01 11.64 -22.26
C ASN A 91 25.97 11.07 -20.84
N LEU A 92 25.41 11.83 -19.89
CA LEU A 92 25.28 11.44 -18.49
C LEU A 92 24.02 10.61 -18.26
N LYS A 93 22.90 10.95 -18.91
CA LYS A 93 21.64 10.18 -18.83
C LYS A 93 21.79 8.73 -19.30
N ALA A 94 22.65 8.50 -20.30
CA ALA A 94 22.91 7.16 -20.82
C ALA A 94 23.95 6.36 -20.01
N TYR A 95 24.55 6.94 -18.96
CA TYR A 95 25.64 6.31 -18.22
C TYR A 95 25.18 5.79 -16.86
N ALA A 96 25.17 4.45 -16.73
CA ALA A 96 24.59 3.73 -15.60
C ALA A 96 25.18 4.10 -14.22
N PHE A 97 26.49 4.39 -14.14
CA PHE A 97 27.12 4.74 -12.86
C PHE A 97 26.71 6.14 -12.39
N PHE A 98 26.61 7.11 -13.32
CA PHE A 98 26.14 8.44 -12.96
C PHE A 98 24.65 8.44 -12.61
N THR A 99 23.81 7.73 -13.36
CA THR A 99 22.38 7.60 -13.04
C THR A 99 22.18 6.96 -11.66
N LEU A 100 22.99 5.96 -11.31
CA LEU A 100 22.98 5.34 -9.99
C LEU A 100 23.43 6.32 -8.89
N ALA A 101 24.51 7.07 -9.11
CA ALA A 101 24.99 8.07 -8.16
C ALA A 101 23.94 9.16 -7.93
N TYR A 102 23.30 9.65 -8.99
CA TYR A 102 22.18 10.59 -8.91
C TYR A 102 21.01 10.03 -8.08
N SER A 103 20.58 8.79 -8.32
CA SER A 103 19.53 8.14 -7.55
C SER A 103 19.90 7.94 -6.07
N LYS A 104 21.16 7.57 -5.77
CA LYS A 104 21.66 7.50 -4.38
C LYS A 104 21.61 8.85 -3.68
N TYR A 105 22.00 9.92 -4.37
CA TYR A 105 21.90 11.28 -3.83
C TYR A 105 20.43 11.68 -3.60
N ALA A 106 19.55 11.40 -4.58
CA ALA A 106 18.12 11.69 -4.50
C ALA A 106 17.46 10.98 -3.29
N ARG A 107 17.81 9.72 -3.03
CA ARG A 107 17.36 8.98 -1.83
C ARG A 107 17.62 9.77 -0.55
N LEU A 108 18.86 10.21 -0.35
CA LEU A 108 19.27 10.96 0.84
C LEU A 108 18.58 12.33 0.91
N TYR A 109 18.35 12.95 -0.24
CA TYR A 109 17.63 14.23 -0.32
C TYR A 109 16.17 14.10 0.11
N PHE A 110 15.45 13.12 -0.44
CA PHE A 110 14.02 12.94 -0.14
C PHE A 110 13.77 12.44 1.29
N GLN A 111 14.74 11.77 1.92
CA GLN A 111 14.68 11.43 3.35
C GLN A 111 14.60 12.66 4.27
N LYS A 112 15.13 13.81 3.86
CA LYS A 112 15.17 15.04 4.66
C LYS A 112 14.13 16.07 4.24
N CYS A 113 13.33 15.76 3.21
CA CYS A 113 12.51 16.76 2.55
C CYS A 113 11.02 16.61 2.93
N SER A 114 10.41 17.73 3.35
CA SER A 114 9.00 17.79 3.76
C SER A 114 8.04 18.25 2.66
N ASN A 115 8.49 19.10 1.72
CA ASN A 115 7.69 19.68 0.64
C ASN A 115 8.36 19.50 -0.74
N CYS A 116 8.53 18.24 -1.17
CA CYS A 116 9.37 17.87 -2.32
C CYS A 116 8.61 17.62 -3.61
N GLN A 117 7.30 17.83 -3.66
CA GLN A 117 6.47 17.27 -4.74
C GLN A 117 7.02 17.60 -6.14
N LYS A 118 7.39 18.86 -6.38
CA LYS A 118 8.00 19.30 -7.64
C LYS A 118 9.34 18.61 -7.91
N ASP A 119 10.20 18.52 -6.90
CA ASP A 119 11.52 17.88 -7.01
C ASP A 119 11.38 16.38 -7.29
N LEU A 120 10.36 15.73 -6.71
CA LEU A 120 10.04 14.33 -6.94
C LEU A 120 9.48 14.08 -8.34
N ASP A 121 8.60 14.96 -8.83
CA ASP A 121 8.13 14.93 -10.23
C ASP A 121 9.32 15.06 -11.21
N THR A 122 10.28 15.93 -10.90
CA THR A 122 11.52 16.07 -11.68
C THR A 122 12.41 14.83 -11.59
N TYR A 123 12.59 14.25 -10.40
CA TYR A 123 13.35 13.01 -10.22
C TYR A 123 12.76 11.88 -11.06
N ILE A 124 11.44 11.66 -10.98
CA ILE A 124 10.76 10.56 -11.69
C ILE A 124 10.90 10.70 -13.21
N SER A 125 10.87 11.92 -13.75
CA SER A 125 10.98 12.16 -15.20
C SER A 125 12.40 12.02 -15.77
N HIS A 126 13.44 12.14 -14.92
CA HIS A 126 14.83 12.18 -15.37
C HIS A 126 15.67 10.98 -14.95
N SER A 127 15.28 10.27 -13.88
CA SER A 127 16.06 9.18 -13.30
C SER A 127 15.85 7.85 -14.02
N ALA A 128 16.92 7.06 -14.06
CA ALA A 128 16.77 5.61 -14.20
C ALA A 128 16.08 5.06 -12.95
N ARG A 129 15.23 4.03 -13.13
CA ARG A 129 14.44 3.45 -12.06
C ARG A 129 15.24 2.35 -11.38
N TYR A 130 15.43 2.47 -10.06
CA TYR A 130 16.15 1.50 -9.24
C TYR A 130 15.22 1.07 -8.10
N PRO A 131 14.69 -0.17 -8.13
CA PRO A 131 13.64 -0.62 -7.21
C PRO A 131 13.93 -0.33 -5.72
N ASP A 132 15.13 -0.66 -5.24
CA ASP A 132 15.52 -0.41 -3.84
C ASP A 132 15.49 1.07 -3.47
N ILE A 133 16.06 1.91 -4.34
CA ILE A 133 16.14 3.35 -4.10
C ILE A 133 14.75 3.99 -4.18
N ASP A 134 13.95 3.61 -5.18
CA ASP A 134 12.61 4.13 -5.35
C ASP A 134 11.70 3.75 -4.19
N PHE A 135 11.85 2.52 -3.68
CA PHE A 135 11.15 2.07 -2.48
C PHE A 135 11.57 2.84 -1.24
N ASP A 136 12.87 3.08 -1.04
CA ASP A 136 13.37 3.87 0.08
C ASP A 136 12.93 5.34 0.01
N ILE A 137 12.84 5.91 -1.20
CA ILE A 137 12.25 7.24 -1.41
C ILE A 137 10.77 7.22 -1.02
N TYR A 138 10.00 6.24 -1.49
CA TYR A 138 8.58 6.10 -1.17
C TYR A 138 8.33 6.00 0.35
N LYS A 139 9.14 5.19 1.06
CA LYS A 139 9.08 5.06 2.53
C LYS A 139 9.35 6.37 3.27
N ALA A 140 10.14 7.26 2.68
CA ALA A 140 10.43 8.57 3.26
C ALA A 140 9.35 9.63 3.00
N LEU A 141 8.42 9.39 2.06
CA LEU A 141 7.37 10.36 1.75
C LEU A 141 6.31 10.42 2.85
N ALA A 142 5.80 11.62 3.11
CA ALA A 142 4.60 11.80 3.93
C ALA A 142 3.39 11.08 3.30
N ALA A 143 2.48 10.56 4.13
CA ALA A 143 1.33 9.78 3.70
C ALA A 143 0.47 10.42 2.57
N PRO A 144 0.22 11.76 2.55
CA PRO A 144 -0.51 12.37 1.44
C PRO A 144 0.20 12.26 0.09
N LEU A 145 1.54 12.27 0.09
CA LEU A 145 2.35 12.14 -1.12
C LEU A 145 2.44 10.68 -1.58
N GLN A 146 2.52 9.71 -0.66
CA GLN A 146 2.62 8.29 -1.00
C GLN A 146 1.54 7.86 -2.02
N ASN A 147 0.27 8.21 -1.78
CA ASN A 147 -0.86 7.88 -2.67
C ASN A 147 -0.73 8.45 -4.10
N LYS A 148 0.02 9.55 -4.27
CA LYS A 148 0.26 10.16 -5.58
C LYS A 148 1.37 9.43 -6.35
N TYR A 149 2.26 8.76 -5.63
CA TYR A 149 3.50 8.17 -6.14
C TYR A 149 3.56 6.65 -5.99
N ASP A 150 2.41 5.96 -6.04
CA ASP A 150 2.31 4.49 -6.04
C ASP A 150 3.23 3.83 -7.09
N ASN A 151 3.50 4.51 -8.21
CA ASN A 151 4.41 3.99 -9.25
C ASN A 151 5.85 3.79 -8.75
N LEU A 152 6.28 4.51 -7.69
CA LEU A 152 7.60 4.30 -7.07
C LEU A 152 7.71 2.92 -6.43
N VAL A 153 6.61 2.39 -5.89
CA VAL A 153 6.56 1.09 -5.23
C VAL A 153 6.07 -0.01 -6.17
N LYS A 154 5.28 0.28 -7.21
CA LYS A 154 4.90 -0.74 -8.21
C LYS A 154 6.10 -1.39 -8.90
N ALA A 155 7.15 -0.63 -9.21
CA ALA A 155 8.36 -1.18 -9.83
C ALA A 155 9.01 -2.30 -8.98
N PRO A 156 9.33 -2.10 -7.69
CA PRO A 156 9.79 -3.18 -6.81
C PRO A 156 8.76 -4.28 -6.60
N LEU A 157 7.46 -3.96 -6.48
CA LEU A 157 6.41 -4.98 -6.36
C LEU A 157 6.30 -5.89 -7.60
N LYS A 158 6.68 -5.39 -8.78
CA LYS A 158 6.70 -6.15 -10.05
C LYS A 158 8.02 -6.86 -10.35
N SER A 159 9.07 -6.62 -9.57
CA SER A 159 10.37 -7.22 -9.82
C SER A 159 10.40 -8.70 -9.42
N ASN A 160 11.46 -9.41 -9.82
CA ASN A 160 11.71 -10.79 -9.38
C ASN A 160 12.00 -10.87 -7.87
N ASP A 161 12.41 -9.75 -7.26
CA ASP A 161 12.71 -9.62 -5.84
C ASP A 161 11.50 -9.14 -5.01
N SER A 162 10.32 -9.08 -5.63
CA SER A 162 9.06 -8.60 -5.03
C SER A 162 8.76 -9.19 -3.64
N ILE A 163 9.14 -10.45 -3.40
CA ILE A 163 8.96 -11.11 -2.10
C ILE A 163 9.60 -10.36 -0.93
N TYR A 164 10.77 -9.75 -1.14
CA TYR A 164 11.48 -9.03 -0.08
C TYR A 164 10.78 -7.73 0.29
N TYR A 165 10.32 -6.98 -0.72
CA TYR A 165 9.55 -5.76 -0.50
C TYR A 165 8.20 -6.06 0.15
N CYS A 166 7.51 -7.12 -0.28
CA CYS A 166 6.22 -7.51 0.29
C CYS A 166 6.32 -8.21 1.65
N ARG A 167 7.53 -8.49 2.13
CA ARG A 167 7.78 -8.94 3.51
C ARG A 167 7.95 -7.76 4.47
N GLU A 168 8.36 -6.59 3.98
CA GLU A 168 8.45 -5.38 4.81
C GLU A 168 7.06 -4.78 5.08
N ASP A 169 6.82 -4.31 6.31
CA ASP A 169 5.54 -3.69 6.73
C ASP A 169 5.08 -2.56 5.79
N GLN A 170 6.00 -1.67 5.39
CA GLN A 170 5.67 -0.57 4.47
C GLN A 170 5.32 -1.08 3.07
N GLY A 171 5.99 -2.15 2.61
CA GLY A 171 5.69 -2.75 1.31
C GLY A 171 4.35 -3.47 1.32
N GLN A 172 4.02 -4.16 2.41
CA GLN A 172 2.68 -4.74 2.62
C GLN A 172 1.61 -3.64 2.60
N LYS A 173 1.78 -2.56 3.37
CA LYS A 173 0.82 -1.43 3.39
C LYS A 173 0.60 -0.83 2.01
N ALA A 174 1.69 -0.56 1.29
CA ALA A 174 1.64 0.00 -0.05
C ALA A 174 0.95 -0.95 -1.04
N PHE A 175 1.33 -2.23 -1.03
CA PHE A 175 0.70 -3.27 -1.83
C PHE A 175 -0.81 -3.32 -1.59
N LEU A 176 -1.23 -3.38 -0.33
CA LEU A 176 -2.64 -3.46 0.07
C LEU A 176 -3.44 -2.22 -0.38
N GLN A 177 -2.86 -1.03 -0.25
CA GLN A 177 -3.47 0.21 -0.73
C GLN A 177 -3.68 0.18 -2.25
N ILE A 178 -2.68 -0.25 -3.01
CA ILE A 178 -2.74 -0.30 -4.47
C ILE A 178 -3.77 -1.32 -4.94
N ILE A 179 -3.80 -2.53 -4.37
CA ILE A 179 -4.80 -3.53 -4.78
C ILE A 179 -6.23 -3.08 -4.44
N VAL A 180 -6.46 -2.43 -3.30
CA VAL A 180 -7.79 -1.90 -2.92
C VAL A 180 -8.25 -0.78 -3.86
N LYS A 181 -7.31 -0.03 -4.44
CA LYS A 181 -7.56 1.03 -5.40
C LYS A 181 -7.84 0.51 -6.82
N GLU A 182 -7.16 -0.55 -7.25
CA GLU A 182 -7.17 -0.99 -8.66
C GLU A 182 -8.01 -2.24 -8.93
N ILE A 183 -8.25 -3.05 -7.90
CA ILE A 183 -9.12 -4.22 -7.98
C ILE A 183 -10.51 -3.86 -7.44
N SER A 184 -11.53 -4.26 -8.19
CA SER A 184 -12.93 -4.07 -7.84
C SER A 184 -13.50 -5.35 -7.26
N ARG A 185 -14.44 -5.22 -6.32
CA ARG A 185 -15.15 -6.36 -5.72
C ARG A 185 -15.97 -7.21 -6.72
N ILE A 186 -16.23 -6.68 -7.93
CA ILE A 186 -16.96 -7.41 -8.99
C ILE A 186 -16.01 -8.09 -9.99
N ASP A 187 -14.70 -7.93 -9.84
CA ASP A 187 -13.73 -8.54 -10.75
C ASP A 187 -13.74 -10.08 -10.63
N SER A 188 -13.66 -10.76 -11.77
CA SER A 188 -13.48 -12.20 -11.84
C SER A 188 -12.04 -12.62 -11.53
N LYS A 189 -11.79 -13.90 -11.22
CA LYS A 189 -10.42 -14.44 -11.03
C LYS A 189 -9.51 -14.09 -12.21
N ALA A 190 -10.00 -14.20 -13.45
CA ALA A 190 -9.24 -13.85 -14.65
C ALA A 190 -8.95 -12.34 -14.76
N SER A 191 -9.93 -11.48 -14.45
CA SER A 191 -9.74 -10.01 -14.43
C SER A 191 -8.68 -9.61 -13.41
N ILE A 192 -8.75 -10.18 -12.20
CA ILE A 192 -7.77 -9.95 -11.12
C ILE A 192 -6.37 -10.35 -11.56
N ILE A 193 -6.19 -11.56 -12.10
CA ILE A 193 -4.88 -12.03 -12.58
C ILE A 193 -4.34 -11.11 -13.68
N ASN A 194 -5.21 -10.62 -14.57
CA ASN A 194 -4.78 -9.71 -15.63
C ASN A 194 -4.34 -8.34 -15.09
N LYS A 195 -5.12 -7.73 -14.20
CA LYS A 195 -4.77 -6.45 -13.54
C LYS A 195 -3.51 -6.56 -12.70
N ALA A 196 -3.32 -7.70 -12.03
CA ALA A 196 -2.16 -7.94 -11.18
C ALA A 196 -0.82 -7.79 -11.93
N LYS A 197 -0.77 -8.10 -13.24
CA LYS A 197 0.45 -7.94 -14.07
C LYS A 197 0.99 -6.49 -14.07
N ASP A 198 0.12 -5.51 -13.88
CA ASP A 198 0.50 -4.10 -13.82
C ASP A 198 0.73 -3.58 -12.40
N ILE A 199 0.48 -4.40 -11.40
CA ILE A 199 0.56 -4.04 -9.99
C ILE A 199 1.73 -4.73 -9.30
N PHE A 200 1.86 -6.05 -9.44
CA PHE A 200 2.83 -6.86 -8.70
C PHE A 200 3.20 -8.16 -9.44
N ASN A 201 4.36 -8.71 -9.09
CA ASN A 201 4.75 -10.08 -9.42
C ASN A 201 4.10 -11.02 -8.38
N PRO A 202 3.43 -12.12 -8.79
CA PRO A 202 2.77 -13.07 -7.87
C PRO A 202 3.61 -13.53 -6.66
N ASP A 203 4.93 -13.55 -6.77
CA ASP A 203 5.83 -13.89 -5.66
C ASP A 203 5.76 -12.89 -4.49
N CYS A 204 5.33 -11.66 -4.72
CA CYS A 204 4.99 -10.68 -3.68
C CYS A 204 4.03 -11.27 -2.63
N LEU A 205 3.05 -12.08 -3.06
CA LEU A 205 2.07 -12.67 -2.14
C LEU A 205 2.73 -13.64 -1.14
N ASN A 206 3.90 -14.20 -1.48
CA ASN A 206 4.68 -15.04 -0.57
C ASN A 206 5.39 -14.23 0.53
N GLY A 207 5.38 -12.90 0.44
CA GLY A 207 5.86 -11.99 1.49
C GLY A 207 4.92 -11.93 2.70
N PHE A 208 3.67 -12.39 2.56
CA PHE A 208 2.68 -12.43 3.62
C PHE A 208 2.68 -13.78 4.32
N THR A 209 2.78 -13.78 5.65
CA THR A 209 2.60 -14.98 6.46
C THR A 209 1.12 -15.36 6.54
N LYS A 210 0.83 -16.59 6.95
CA LYS A 210 -0.55 -17.03 7.19
C LYS A 210 -1.28 -16.12 8.19
N ALA A 211 -0.59 -15.73 9.27
CA ALA A 211 -1.14 -14.84 10.30
C ALA A 211 -1.45 -13.44 9.75
N ASP A 212 -0.62 -12.93 8.83
CA ASP A 212 -0.87 -11.64 8.18
C ASP A 212 -2.16 -11.70 7.37
N ILE A 213 -2.33 -12.73 6.55
CA ILE A 213 -3.54 -12.91 5.73
C ILE A 213 -4.78 -13.05 6.63
N GLU A 214 -4.72 -13.86 7.69
CA GLU A 214 -5.83 -14.00 8.64
C GLU A 214 -6.21 -12.66 9.27
N SER A 215 -5.23 -11.87 9.69
CA SER A 215 -5.44 -10.53 10.27
C SER A 215 -6.13 -9.59 9.27
N LEU A 216 -5.69 -9.59 8.02
CA LEU A 216 -6.23 -8.76 6.94
C LEU A 216 -7.67 -9.13 6.56
N LEU A 217 -8.01 -10.41 6.67
CA LEU A 217 -9.34 -10.93 6.33
C LEU A 217 -10.34 -10.80 7.49
N ARG A 218 -9.86 -10.76 8.74
CA ARG A 218 -10.68 -10.70 9.97
C ARG A 218 -11.77 -9.61 9.99
N PRO A 219 -11.56 -8.39 9.45
CA PRO A 219 -12.58 -7.35 9.46
C PRO A 219 -13.82 -7.68 8.60
N SER A 220 -13.66 -8.47 7.54
CA SER A 220 -14.72 -8.78 6.55
C SER A 220 -15.47 -7.55 6.05
N ASN A 221 -14.74 -6.47 5.80
CA ASN A 221 -15.23 -5.24 5.18
C ASN A 221 -14.85 -5.18 3.68
N TYR A 222 -15.14 -4.06 3.02
CA TYR A 222 -14.82 -3.83 1.61
C TYR A 222 -13.35 -4.12 1.24
N ASN A 223 -12.40 -3.66 2.07
CA ASN A 223 -10.98 -3.90 1.81
C ASN A 223 -10.64 -5.39 1.97
N SER A 224 -11.15 -6.04 3.03
CA SER A 224 -10.96 -7.48 3.24
C SER A 224 -11.57 -8.32 2.11
N GLU A 225 -12.68 -7.89 1.48
CA GLU A 225 -13.23 -8.55 0.29
C GLU A 225 -12.25 -8.50 -0.88
N ILE A 226 -11.67 -7.33 -1.18
CA ILE A 226 -10.71 -7.18 -2.28
C ILE A 226 -9.44 -7.99 -2.01
N ILE A 227 -8.94 -7.94 -0.77
CA ILE A 227 -7.79 -8.74 -0.35
C ILE A 227 -8.09 -10.23 -0.50
N PHE A 228 -9.26 -10.70 -0.02
CA PHE A 228 -9.69 -12.08 -0.20
C PHE A 228 -9.72 -12.50 -1.66
N LEU A 229 -10.37 -11.70 -2.52
CA LEU A 229 -10.47 -11.99 -3.95
C LEU A 229 -9.10 -12.06 -4.61
N THR A 230 -8.19 -11.16 -4.25
CA THR A 230 -6.82 -11.10 -4.76
C THR A 230 -6.03 -12.35 -4.37
N PHE A 231 -5.94 -12.66 -3.08
CA PHE A 231 -5.19 -13.83 -2.60
C PHE A 231 -5.83 -15.15 -3.06
N ASN A 232 -7.16 -15.25 -3.11
CA ASN A 232 -7.86 -16.42 -3.63
C ASN A 232 -7.66 -16.61 -5.14
N ALA A 233 -7.50 -15.53 -5.91
CA ALA A 233 -7.21 -15.63 -7.35
C ALA A 233 -5.85 -16.29 -7.63
N PHE A 234 -4.89 -16.17 -6.71
CA PHE A 234 -3.57 -16.80 -6.79
C PHE A 234 -3.42 -18.03 -5.89
N ASP A 235 -4.56 -18.57 -5.42
CA ASP A 235 -4.61 -19.79 -4.60
C ASP A 235 -3.74 -19.71 -3.33
N LYS A 236 -3.63 -18.50 -2.74
CA LYS A 236 -2.87 -18.20 -1.51
C LYS A 236 -3.70 -18.31 -0.23
N ILE A 237 -4.97 -18.68 -0.34
CA ILE A 237 -5.87 -18.86 0.81
C ILE A 237 -6.16 -20.35 0.95
N ASP A 238 -5.79 -20.93 2.09
CA ASP A 238 -6.09 -22.33 2.37
C ASP A 238 -7.60 -22.57 2.60
N LYS A 239 -8.01 -23.85 2.51
CA LYS A 239 -9.43 -24.23 2.60
C LYS A 239 -10.09 -23.82 3.92
N GLN A 240 -9.36 -23.87 5.04
CA GLN A 240 -9.88 -23.52 6.35
C GLN A 240 -10.09 -22.02 6.44
N MET A 241 -9.06 -21.23 6.13
CA MET A 241 -9.12 -19.78 6.13
C MET A 241 -10.21 -19.25 5.21
N LYS A 242 -10.34 -19.84 4.01
CA LYS A 242 -11.42 -19.52 3.07
C LYS A 242 -12.79 -19.79 3.66
N SER A 243 -12.97 -20.91 4.34
CA SER A 243 -14.25 -21.26 4.97
C SER A 243 -14.58 -20.31 6.12
N VAL A 244 -13.62 -20.02 7.00
CA VAL A 244 -13.78 -19.05 8.10
C VAL A 244 -14.13 -17.66 7.58
N PHE A 245 -13.39 -17.14 6.59
CA PHE A 245 -13.67 -15.82 6.02
C PHE A 245 -15.06 -15.74 5.39
N LEU A 246 -15.43 -16.72 4.57
CA LEU A 246 -16.73 -16.73 3.89
C LEU A 246 -17.89 -16.89 4.86
N THR A 247 -17.75 -17.70 5.91
CA THR A 247 -18.78 -17.79 6.95
C THR A 247 -18.86 -16.51 7.76
N ASN A 248 -17.71 -15.93 8.16
CA ASN A 248 -17.67 -14.64 8.86
C ASN A 248 -18.32 -13.52 8.03
N TYR A 249 -18.07 -13.51 6.72
CA TYR A 249 -18.60 -12.51 5.80
C TYR A 249 -20.13 -12.41 5.82
N LEU A 250 -20.83 -13.54 5.94
CA LEU A 250 -22.29 -13.53 6.03
C LEU A 250 -22.81 -13.01 7.36
N LEU A 251 -21.99 -13.07 8.42
CA LEU A 251 -22.30 -12.52 9.73
C LEU A 251 -22.06 -10.99 9.80
N THR A 252 -21.38 -10.41 8.80
CA THR A 252 -20.98 -8.99 8.77
C THR A 252 -21.78 -8.11 7.81
N ASN A 253 -23.08 -8.40 7.59
CA ASN A 253 -23.95 -7.69 6.63
C ASN A 253 -23.41 -7.71 5.19
N PRO A 254 -23.34 -8.90 4.56
CA PRO A 254 -22.71 -9.09 3.24
C PRO A 254 -23.43 -8.28 2.15
N ILE A 255 -22.76 -7.94 1.06
CA ILE A 255 -23.31 -7.19 -0.08
C ILE A 255 -23.35 -8.10 -1.32
N PRO A 256 -24.33 -7.98 -2.23
CA PRO A 256 -24.34 -8.76 -3.47
C PRO A 256 -23.03 -8.64 -4.25
N GLY A 257 -22.50 -9.77 -4.71
CA GLY A 257 -21.24 -9.85 -5.45
C GLY A 257 -20.63 -11.25 -5.45
N PRO A 258 -19.45 -11.42 -6.07
CA PRO A 258 -18.75 -12.70 -6.13
C PRO A 258 -18.51 -13.33 -4.74
N VAL A 259 -18.08 -12.55 -3.75
CA VAL A 259 -17.81 -13.04 -2.39
C VAL A 259 -19.09 -13.54 -1.72
N MET A 260 -20.22 -12.84 -1.90
CA MET A 260 -21.52 -13.29 -1.39
C MET A 260 -21.94 -14.63 -2.01
N ASN A 261 -21.76 -14.81 -3.31
CA ASN A 261 -22.08 -16.08 -3.98
C ASN A 261 -21.18 -17.22 -3.45
N MET A 262 -19.88 -16.96 -3.31
CA MET A 262 -18.96 -17.94 -2.71
C MET A 262 -19.37 -18.30 -1.28
N ALA A 263 -19.74 -17.30 -0.48
CA ALA A 263 -20.14 -17.50 0.91
C ALA A 263 -21.46 -18.25 1.02
N TRP A 264 -22.43 -17.92 0.16
CA TRP A 264 -23.70 -18.60 0.07
C TRP A 264 -23.52 -20.09 -0.23
N ASN A 265 -22.70 -20.44 -1.22
CA ASN A 265 -22.39 -21.82 -1.58
C ASN A 265 -21.59 -22.53 -0.48
N LYS A 266 -20.67 -21.83 0.17
CA LYS A 266 -19.89 -22.37 1.30
C LYS A 266 -20.79 -22.87 2.43
N MET A 267 -21.92 -22.21 2.69
CA MET A 267 -22.86 -22.68 3.71
C MET A 267 -23.48 -24.04 3.37
N GLU A 268 -23.79 -24.30 2.11
CA GLU A 268 -24.26 -25.62 1.67
C GLU A 268 -23.17 -26.68 1.76
N GLU A 269 -21.93 -26.33 1.40
CA GLU A 269 -20.79 -27.26 1.56
C GLU A 269 -20.54 -27.63 3.04
N LEU A 270 -20.67 -26.65 3.95
CA LEU A 270 -20.50 -26.86 5.38
C LEU A 270 -21.63 -27.72 5.98
N SER A 271 -22.86 -27.64 5.49
CA SER A 271 -23.97 -28.45 6.03
C SER A 271 -23.77 -29.95 5.82
N ALA A 272 -23.06 -30.33 4.76
CA ALA A 272 -22.73 -31.71 4.46
C ALA A 272 -21.59 -32.30 5.32
N ASN A 273 -20.84 -31.48 6.08
CA ASN A 273 -19.65 -31.95 6.80
C ASN A 273 -19.53 -31.36 8.22
N TYR A 274 -19.91 -32.17 9.22
CA TYR A 274 -19.88 -31.78 10.64
C TYR A 274 -18.49 -31.38 11.14
N ASP A 275 -17.45 -32.16 10.82
CA ASP A 275 -16.09 -31.87 11.28
C ASP A 275 -15.55 -30.54 10.75
N SER A 276 -15.92 -30.20 9.50
CA SER A 276 -15.58 -28.92 8.90
C SER A 276 -16.31 -27.78 9.61
N ARG A 277 -17.60 -27.95 9.94
CA ARG A 277 -18.34 -26.96 10.75
C ARG A 277 -17.70 -26.74 12.09
N LYS A 278 -17.33 -27.81 12.80
CA LYS A 278 -16.71 -27.72 14.12
C LYS A 278 -15.40 -26.92 14.08
N LYS A 279 -14.53 -27.19 13.09
CA LYS A 279 -13.29 -26.42 12.91
C LYS A 279 -13.56 -24.95 12.61
N VAL A 280 -14.50 -24.65 11.72
CA VAL A 280 -14.88 -23.26 11.41
C VAL A 280 -15.50 -22.57 12.63
N LEU A 281 -16.31 -23.29 13.41
CA LEU A 281 -16.92 -22.78 14.64
C LEU A 281 -15.83 -22.38 15.65
N ASP A 282 -14.87 -23.25 15.89
CA ASP A 282 -13.77 -22.99 16.82
C ASP A 282 -13.01 -21.71 16.46
N ASP A 283 -12.81 -21.45 15.16
CA ASP A 283 -12.18 -20.21 14.68
C ASP A 283 -13.10 -18.97 14.80
N LEU A 284 -14.39 -19.11 14.50
CA LEU A 284 -15.36 -18.02 14.63
C LEU A 284 -15.59 -17.61 16.10
N LEU A 285 -15.49 -18.56 17.04
CA LEU A 285 -15.63 -18.27 18.47
C LEU A 285 -14.43 -17.52 19.08
N LYS A 286 -13.30 -17.43 18.36
CA LYS A 286 -12.14 -16.60 18.76
C LYS A 286 -12.35 -15.11 18.50
N TYR A 287 -13.40 -14.72 17.79
CA TYR A 287 -13.72 -13.31 17.58
C TYR A 287 -14.23 -12.67 18.87
N HIS A 288 -13.79 -11.44 19.14
CA HIS A 288 -14.28 -10.67 20.27
C HIS A 288 -14.59 -9.23 19.85
N PRO A 289 -15.86 -8.79 19.94
CA PRO A 289 -17.04 -9.60 20.23
C PRO A 289 -17.27 -10.69 19.17
N LEU A 290 -18.12 -11.68 19.48
CA LEU A 290 -18.66 -12.61 18.51
C LEU A 290 -19.36 -11.85 17.39
N ARG A 291 -19.24 -12.39 16.19
CA ARG A 291 -19.75 -11.78 14.96
C ARG A 291 -21.26 -11.96 14.89
N GLY A 292 -21.96 -10.87 14.69
CA GLY A 292 -23.41 -10.84 14.84
C GLY A 292 -24.02 -9.58 14.26
N GLU A 293 -23.26 -8.83 13.47
CA GLU A 293 -23.69 -7.59 12.82
C GLU A 293 -24.90 -7.85 11.92
N ILE A 294 -25.03 -9.07 11.37
CA ILE A 294 -26.21 -9.53 10.63
C ILE A 294 -27.49 -9.53 11.46
N PHE A 295 -27.42 -9.70 12.78
CA PHE A 295 -28.59 -9.72 13.65
C PHE A 295 -29.16 -8.34 13.89
N HIS A 296 -28.39 -7.28 13.63
CA HIS A 296 -28.77 -5.92 13.96
C HIS A 296 -30.10 -5.49 13.31
N ARG A 297 -31.02 -4.96 14.12
CA ARG A 297 -32.34 -4.50 13.68
C ARG A 297 -32.35 -2.99 13.48
N ARG A 298 -32.39 -2.54 12.23
CA ARG A 298 -32.57 -1.10 11.93
C ARG A 298 -34.03 -0.73 12.12
N ASN A 299 -34.30 0.34 12.87
CA ASN A 299 -35.65 0.79 13.21
C ASN A 299 -36.52 -0.32 13.84
N GLY A 300 -35.89 -1.21 14.62
CA GLY A 300 -36.57 -2.32 15.28
C GLY A 300 -37.08 -3.41 14.33
N LYS A 301 -36.58 -3.53 13.10
CA LYS A 301 -36.97 -4.61 12.17
C LYS A 301 -35.74 -5.24 11.50
N ALA A 302 -35.75 -6.56 11.37
CA ALA A 302 -34.78 -7.24 10.51
C ALA A 302 -35.20 -7.12 9.04
N SER A 303 -34.25 -6.82 8.16
CA SER A 303 -34.51 -6.76 6.72
C SER A 303 -34.86 -8.15 6.17
N THR A 304 -35.63 -8.22 5.08
CA THR A 304 -35.93 -9.51 4.40
C THR A 304 -34.66 -10.28 4.05
N LYS A 305 -33.64 -9.58 3.55
CA LYS A 305 -32.33 -10.14 3.25
C LYS A 305 -31.67 -10.76 4.49
N THR A 306 -31.67 -10.03 5.59
CA THR A 306 -31.14 -10.51 6.88
C THR A 306 -31.82 -11.81 7.30
N LYS A 307 -33.16 -11.85 7.27
CA LYS A 307 -33.94 -13.04 7.64
C LYS A 307 -33.59 -14.26 6.80
N VAL A 308 -33.42 -14.06 5.49
CA VAL A 308 -33.02 -15.13 4.56
C VAL A 308 -31.62 -15.69 4.88
N ILE A 309 -30.64 -14.80 5.16
CA ILE A 309 -29.29 -15.22 5.51
C ILE A 309 -29.29 -15.98 6.84
N ILE A 310 -29.99 -15.47 7.85
CA ILE A 310 -30.07 -16.11 9.18
C ILE A 310 -30.75 -17.47 9.09
N LYS A 311 -31.87 -17.57 8.36
CA LYS A 311 -32.54 -18.86 8.10
C LYS A 311 -31.58 -19.86 7.45
N ARG A 312 -30.75 -19.42 6.51
CA ARG A 312 -29.75 -20.29 5.89
C ARG A 312 -28.66 -20.69 6.88
N PHE A 313 -28.19 -19.79 7.74
CA PHE A 313 -27.27 -20.11 8.83
C PHE A 313 -27.85 -21.15 9.77
N ALA A 314 -29.03 -20.91 10.32
CA ALA A 314 -29.67 -21.83 11.26
C ALA A 314 -29.87 -23.23 10.67
N LYS A 315 -30.22 -23.32 9.39
CA LYS A 315 -30.40 -24.61 8.71
C LYS A 315 -29.08 -25.35 8.45
N ASN A 316 -28.00 -24.64 8.09
CA ASN A 316 -26.78 -25.24 7.56
C ASN A 316 -25.61 -25.26 8.55
N PHE A 317 -25.64 -24.39 9.56
CA PHE A 317 -24.63 -24.22 10.59
C PHE A 317 -25.29 -23.79 11.92
N PRO A 318 -26.20 -24.62 12.48
CA PRO A 318 -26.93 -24.30 13.72
C PRO A 318 -26.00 -24.06 14.91
N GLU A 319 -24.83 -24.72 14.94
CA GLU A 319 -23.91 -24.69 16.08
C GLU A 319 -23.41 -23.27 16.40
N TYR A 320 -23.30 -22.39 15.39
CA TYR A 320 -22.96 -20.99 15.59
C TYR A 320 -24.10 -20.20 16.25
N ILE A 321 -25.35 -20.43 15.83
CA ILE A 321 -26.55 -19.79 16.38
C ILE A 321 -26.72 -20.18 17.85
N GLU A 322 -26.54 -21.46 18.17
CA GLU A 322 -26.57 -21.97 19.54
C GLU A 322 -25.45 -21.34 20.40
N SER A 323 -24.21 -21.31 19.89
CA SER A 323 -23.08 -20.73 20.61
C SER A 323 -23.26 -19.23 20.88
N TYR A 324 -23.83 -18.50 19.92
CA TYR A 324 -24.17 -17.09 20.10
C TYR A 324 -25.25 -16.91 21.17
N ALA A 325 -26.31 -17.72 21.15
CA ALA A 325 -27.38 -17.72 22.16
C ALA A 325 -26.85 -18.01 23.58
N GLN A 326 -26.00 -19.03 23.72
CA GLN A 326 -25.38 -19.39 25.01
C GLN A 326 -24.45 -18.29 25.52
N THR A 327 -23.76 -17.60 24.62
CA THR A 327 -22.92 -16.45 24.96
C THR A 327 -23.76 -15.30 25.50
N CYS A 328 -24.90 -15.00 24.86
CA CYS A 328 -25.88 -14.03 25.34
C CYS A 328 -26.42 -14.40 26.73
N LEU A 329 -26.87 -15.64 26.93
CA LEU A 329 -27.33 -16.13 28.24
C LEU A 329 -26.26 -15.99 29.32
N SER A 330 -25.02 -16.38 29.01
CA SER A 330 -23.90 -16.31 29.95
C SER A 330 -23.59 -14.87 30.37
N PHE A 331 -23.72 -13.92 29.44
CA PHE A 331 -23.56 -12.49 29.69
C PHE A 331 -24.65 -11.97 30.64
N TYR A 332 -25.93 -12.17 30.31
CA TYR A 332 -27.04 -11.68 31.16
C TYR A 332 -27.21 -12.46 32.47
N HIS A 333 -26.72 -13.70 32.60
CA HIS A 333 -26.69 -14.40 33.90
C HIS A 333 -25.55 -13.94 34.80
N GLY A 334 -24.57 -13.18 34.29
CA GLY A 334 -23.36 -12.83 35.05
C GLY A 334 -22.48 -14.04 35.41
N LYS A 335 -22.74 -15.22 34.84
CA LYS A 335 -22.02 -16.48 35.15
C LYS A 335 -20.56 -16.46 34.73
N LYS A 336 -20.18 -15.56 33.82
CA LYS A 336 -18.81 -15.38 33.34
C LYS A 336 -18.43 -13.91 33.43
N LYS A 337 -17.19 -13.64 33.86
CA LYS A 337 -16.60 -12.30 33.79
C LYS A 337 -16.13 -12.04 32.36
N PHE A 338 -16.62 -10.95 31.77
CA PHE A 338 -16.20 -10.51 30.44
C PHE A 338 -15.39 -9.20 30.57
N PRO A 339 -14.05 -9.27 30.69
CA PRO A 339 -13.22 -8.10 31.01
C PRO A 339 -13.25 -7.00 29.94
N ARG A 340 -13.70 -7.34 28.72
CA ARG A 340 -13.79 -6.43 27.57
C ARG A 340 -15.24 -6.03 27.25
N GLY A 341 -16.17 -6.22 28.18
CA GLY A 341 -17.59 -5.88 28.02
C GLY A 341 -18.40 -6.98 27.33
N ASN A 342 -19.51 -6.60 26.68
CA ASN A 342 -20.44 -7.56 26.08
C ASN A 342 -19.76 -8.42 24.98
N PRO A 343 -19.63 -9.75 25.18
CA PRO A 343 -19.00 -10.65 24.22
C PRO A 343 -19.82 -10.89 22.94
N ALA A 344 -21.11 -10.50 22.91
CA ALA A 344 -22.02 -10.67 21.78
C ALA A 344 -22.92 -9.42 21.67
N ARG A 345 -22.48 -8.42 20.89
CA ARG A 345 -23.08 -7.07 20.90
C ARG A 345 -24.57 -7.00 20.55
N TYR A 346 -25.07 -7.96 19.80
CA TYR A 346 -26.43 -7.95 19.24
C TYR A 346 -27.38 -8.94 19.92
N CYS A 347 -27.20 -9.24 21.21
CA CYS A 347 -28.03 -10.24 21.90
C CYS A 347 -29.53 -9.94 21.87
N ASP A 348 -29.93 -8.70 22.15
CA ASP A 348 -31.34 -8.32 22.14
C ASP A 348 -31.97 -8.40 20.75
N ASP A 349 -31.24 -7.94 19.73
CA ASP A 349 -31.66 -8.03 18.34
C ASP A 349 -31.74 -9.48 17.87
N PHE A 350 -30.77 -10.31 18.27
CA PHE A 350 -30.71 -11.74 17.97
C PHE A 350 -31.87 -12.52 18.58
N MET A 351 -32.18 -12.28 19.85
CA MET A 351 -33.25 -12.99 20.60
C MET A 351 -34.66 -12.56 20.18
N ALA A 352 -34.80 -11.54 19.34
CA ALA A 352 -36.08 -11.16 18.77
C ALA A 352 -36.68 -12.30 17.91
N GLU A 353 -38.01 -12.40 17.96
CA GLU A 353 -38.75 -13.48 17.29
C GLU A 353 -38.54 -13.51 15.78
N ASP A 354 -38.42 -12.34 15.15
CA ASP A 354 -38.24 -12.21 13.70
C ASP A 354 -36.80 -12.46 13.21
N VAL A 355 -35.89 -12.83 14.12
CA VAL A 355 -34.45 -13.05 13.87
C VAL A 355 -34.07 -14.49 14.18
N ALA A 356 -33.81 -14.83 15.45
CA ALA A 356 -33.45 -16.18 15.86
C ALA A 356 -34.56 -16.90 16.64
N GLY A 357 -35.61 -16.19 17.09
CA GLY A 357 -36.61 -16.78 17.98
C GLY A 357 -37.41 -17.95 17.39
N GLN A 358 -37.49 -18.09 16.06
CA GLN A 358 -38.07 -19.28 15.40
C GLN A 358 -37.14 -20.50 15.39
N TRP A 359 -35.84 -20.31 15.64
CA TRP A 359 -34.80 -21.32 15.52
C TRP A 359 -34.19 -21.71 16.87
N LEU A 360 -34.54 -20.99 17.94
CA LEU A 360 -34.13 -21.28 19.31
C LEU A 360 -35.23 -22.06 20.02
N SER A 361 -34.85 -22.96 20.92
CA SER A 361 -35.81 -23.63 21.79
C SER A 361 -36.49 -22.62 22.74
N ASP A 362 -37.75 -22.89 23.09
CA ASP A 362 -38.49 -22.08 24.07
C ASP A 362 -37.77 -22.00 25.41
N GLU A 363 -37.07 -23.06 25.81
CA GLU A 363 -36.23 -23.09 27.00
C GLU A 363 -35.16 -21.98 26.97
N ILE A 364 -34.42 -21.84 25.87
CA ILE A 364 -33.38 -20.82 25.72
C ILE A 364 -34.00 -19.42 25.78
N ARG A 365 -35.16 -19.22 25.13
CA ARG A 365 -35.87 -17.93 25.11
C ARG A 365 -36.39 -17.52 26.50
N LEU A 366 -36.97 -18.47 27.24
CA LEU A 366 -37.44 -18.26 28.61
C LEU A 366 -36.28 -17.94 29.54
N ARG A 367 -35.17 -18.70 29.44
CA ARG A 367 -33.95 -18.45 30.22
C ARG A 367 -33.35 -17.08 29.94
N TYR A 368 -33.37 -16.63 28.69
CA TYR A 368 -32.92 -15.30 28.31
C TYR A 368 -33.81 -14.20 28.87
N SER A 369 -35.13 -14.35 28.74
CA SER A 369 -36.10 -13.39 29.25
C SER A 369 -36.02 -13.25 30.78
N GLY A 370 -35.76 -14.36 31.49
CA GLY A 370 -35.48 -14.34 32.91
C GLY A 370 -34.15 -13.66 33.24
N ALA A 371 -33.08 -13.99 32.51
CA ALA A 371 -31.74 -13.39 32.67
C ALA A 371 -31.76 -11.85 32.61
N LYS A 372 -32.43 -11.33 31.59
CA LYS A 372 -32.52 -9.90 31.30
C LYS A 372 -33.35 -9.12 32.31
N LYS A 373 -34.22 -9.78 33.09
CA LYS A 373 -34.98 -9.10 34.15
C LYS A 373 -34.17 -8.88 35.43
N ILE A 374 -33.05 -9.60 35.58
CA ILE A 374 -32.21 -9.61 36.79
C ILE A 374 -31.09 -8.56 36.69
N ASN A 375 -30.65 -8.23 35.47
CA ASN A 375 -29.65 -7.22 35.13
C ASN A 375 -30.30 -6.07 34.38
#